data_AF-A0A3N5I5G2-F1
#
_entry.id   AF-A0A3N5I5G2-F1
#
_cell.length_a   1.000
_cell.length_b   1.000
_cell.length_c   1.000
_cell.angle_alpha   90.00
_cell.angle_beta   90.00
_cell.angle_gamma   90.00
#
_symmetry.space_group_name_H-M   'P 1'
#
loop_
_entity.id
_entity.type
_entity.pdbx_description
1 polymer ?
#
loop_
_entity_poly.entity_id
_entity_poly.type
_entity_poly.pdbx_seq_one_letter_code
_entity_poly.pdbx_strand_id
1 'polypeptide(L)'
;MVRRLSHILLAAVLGGFCGQIAWADERPIPKSLWQTVLTPPAADQPPMPRRLWVLRDREIALDLMLLQVLKDAGARPHPRITIDLFDRTNHELDIMSTVSRSNDTAVIRGTFKPPSKGDFNFVVSGNLLIGTIQMGDRLYKTEHIANGRLRLLEINPEKLPPD
;
A
#
# COMPACT_ATOMS: atom_id res chain seq x y z
N MET A 1 -42.46 -58.14 43.48
CA MET A 1 -43.39 -57.16 42.86
C MET A 1 -42.64 -55.83 42.76
N VAL A 2 -41.97 -55.55 41.65
CA VAL A 2 -42.41 -54.81 40.43
C VAL A 2 -42.25 -53.29 40.57
N ARG A 3 -41.16 -52.80 39.96
CA ARG A 3 -40.91 -51.51 39.25
C ARG A 3 -39.38 -51.39 39.18
N ARG A 4 -38.60 -51.87 38.20
CA ARG A 4 -38.66 -51.91 36.72
C ARG A 4 -38.96 -50.57 36.04
N LEU A 5 -37.89 -50.09 35.39
CA LEU A 5 -37.80 -49.39 34.10
C LEU A 5 -37.90 -47.86 34.06
N SER A 6 -36.98 -47.31 33.24
CA SER A 6 -36.80 -45.90 32.82
C SER A 6 -35.95 -45.11 33.81
N HIS A 7 -34.64 -44.94 33.62
CA HIS A 7 -34.04 -44.19 32.51
C HIS A 7 -32.69 -44.78 32.07
N ILE A 8 -32.71 -45.71 31.11
CA ILE A 8 -31.61 -45.94 30.18
C ILE A 8 -32.14 -45.50 28.82
N LEU A 9 -31.79 -44.27 28.44
CA LEU A 9 -31.96 -43.57 27.16
C LEU A 9 -31.69 -42.11 27.57
N LEU A 10 -30.72 -41.36 27.05
CA LEU A 10 -30.13 -41.42 25.73
C LEU A 10 -28.91 -40.48 25.76
N ALA A 11 -27.77 -41.05 25.37
CA ALA A 11 -26.70 -40.44 24.58
C ALA A 11 -26.06 -39.10 25.01
N ALA A 12 -24.74 -39.22 25.26
CA ALA A 12 -23.71 -38.40 24.62
C ALA A 12 -23.73 -36.89 24.84
N VAL A 13 -23.02 -36.44 25.88
CA VAL A 13 -22.09 -35.30 25.74
C VAL A 13 -20.79 -35.67 26.45
N LEU A 14 -20.12 -36.69 25.91
CA LEU A 14 -18.71 -36.95 26.15
C LEU A 14 -17.97 -36.29 24.98
N GLY A 15 -17.09 -35.35 25.30
CA GLY A 15 -16.03 -34.94 24.39
C GLY A 15 -16.32 -33.71 23.54
N GLY A 16 -15.33 -32.81 23.52
CA GLY A 16 -15.20 -31.79 22.50
C GLY A 16 -15.83 -30.46 22.89
N PHE A 17 -15.02 -29.57 23.45
CA PHE A 17 -14.40 -28.57 22.59
C PHE A 17 -13.23 -27.95 23.35
N CYS A 18 -12.07 -28.58 23.17
CA CYS A 18 -10.81 -27.87 23.06
C CYS A 18 -11.03 -26.78 21.99
N GLY A 19 -11.11 -25.55 22.43
CA GLY A 19 -11.38 -24.41 21.57
C GLY A 19 -11.03 -23.18 22.35
N GLN A 20 -9.73 -22.99 22.60
CA GLN A 20 -9.22 -21.65 22.82
C GLN A 20 -9.64 -20.84 21.59
N ILE A 21 -10.71 -20.08 21.71
CA ILE A 21 -10.97 -18.96 20.81
C ILE A 21 -10.01 -17.85 21.25
N ALA A 22 -8.71 -18.13 21.07
CA ALA A 22 -7.77 -17.08 20.75
C ALA A 22 -8.14 -16.66 19.32
N TRP A 23 -9.15 -15.79 19.20
CA TRP A 23 -9.19 -14.88 18.06
C TRP A 23 -7.99 -13.97 18.21
N ALA A 24 -6.81 -14.49 17.87
CA ALA A 24 -5.75 -13.64 17.39
C ALA A 24 -6.34 -13.00 16.14
N ASP A 25 -6.70 -11.71 16.25
CA ASP A 25 -6.84 -10.82 15.12
C ASP A 25 -5.62 -11.05 14.22
N GLU A 26 -5.77 -11.90 13.22
CA GLU A 26 -4.78 -12.06 12.17
C GLU A 26 -4.81 -10.74 11.42
N ARG A 27 -3.97 -9.80 11.86
CA ARG A 27 -3.92 -8.45 11.31
C ARG A 27 -3.81 -8.59 9.80
N PRO A 28 -4.73 -8.00 9.02
CA PRO A 28 -4.71 -8.13 7.57
C PRO A 28 -3.31 -7.85 7.03
N ILE A 29 -2.84 -8.74 6.16
CA ILE A 29 -1.53 -8.64 5.53
C ILE A 29 -1.48 -7.29 4.78
N PRO A 30 -0.44 -6.46 4.99
CA PRO A 30 -0.30 -5.20 4.27
C PRO A 30 -0.27 -5.43 2.76
N LYS A 31 -0.99 -4.59 2.03
CA LYS A 31 -1.02 -4.60 0.56
C LYS A 31 -0.06 -3.55 0.03
N SER A 32 0.80 -3.92 -0.90
CA SER A 32 1.72 -2.96 -1.53
C SER A 32 0.99 -2.17 -2.61
N LEU A 33 1.10 -0.84 -2.59
CA LEU A 33 0.53 0.05 -3.60
C LEU A 33 1.23 -0.07 -4.96
N TRP A 34 2.50 -0.46 -4.95
CA TRP A 34 3.24 -0.77 -6.16
C TRP A 34 4.27 -1.85 -5.90
N GLN A 35 4.81 -2.39 -6.99
CA GLN A 35 5.87 -3.39 -6.97
C GLN A 35 6.97 -2.99 -7.96
N THR A 36 8.23 -3.26 -7.58
CA THR A 36 9.37 -3.08 -8.48
C THR A 36 9.24 -4.01 -9.69
N VAL A 37 9.39 -3.45 -10.90
CA VAL A 37 9.41 -4.23 -12.14
C VAL A 37 10.81 -4.83 -12.30
N LEU A 38 10.91 -6.16 -12.24
CA LEU A 38 12.18 -6.91 -12.36
C LEU A 38 12.62 -7.11 -13.82
N THR A 39 11.73 -6.85 -14.78
CA THR A 39 12.04 -6.97 -16.20
C THR A 39 12.99 -5.84 -16.62
N PRO A 40 14.12 -6.14 -17.28
CA PRO A 40 14.99 -5.10 -17.82
C PRO A 40 14.19 -4.16 -18.74
N PRO A 41 14.48 -2.85 -18.75
CA PRO A 41 13.89 -1.95 -19.73
C PRO A 41 14.18 -2.54 -21.12
N ALA A 42 13.15 -2.59 -21.97
CA ALA A 42 13.31 -3.05 -23.34
C ALA A 42 14.47 -2.26 -23.97
N ALA A 43 15.35 -2.94 -24.72
CA ALA A 43 16.54 -2.34 -25.32
C ALA A 43 16.24 -1.12 -26.24
N ASP A 44 14.97 -0.93 -26.61
CA ASP A 44 14.48 0.18 -27.43
C ASP A 44 14.04 1.41 -26.63
N GLN A 45 14.11 1.40 -25.30
CA GLN A 45 13.74 2.56 -24.49
C GLN A 45 14.92 3.56 -24.52
N PRO A 46 14.73 4.78 -25.08
CA PRO A 46 15.82 5.73 -25.18
C PRO A 46 16.36 6.03 -23.77
N PRO A 47 17.69 6.11 -23.57
CA PRO A 47 18.23 6.58 -22.30
C PRO A 47 17.73 8.01 -22.08
N MET A 48 16.77 8.16 -21.16
CA MET A 48 16.25 9.48 -20.84
C MET A 48 17.39 10.33 -20.25
N PRO A 49 17.45 11.64 -20.56
CA PRO A 49 18.44 12.53 -19.99
C PRO A 49 18.43 12.41 -18.46
N ARG A 50 19.52 11.91 -17.88
CA ARG A 50 19.66 11.81 -16.43
C ARG A 50 19.77 13.22 -15.87
N ARG A 51 18.68 13.71 -15.30
CA ARG A 51 18.64 14.98 -14.57
C ARG A 51 19.66 14.90 -13.42
N LEU A 52 20.51 15.92 -13.27
CA LEU A 52 21.60 15.93 -12.28
C LEU A 52 21.13 15.84 -10.82
N TRP A 53 19.86 16.14 -10.57
CA TRP A 53 19.21 16.04 -9.25
C TRP A 53 18.60 14.67 -8.97
N VAL A 54 18.54 13.76 -9.95
CA VAL A 54 18.05 12.38 -9.75
C VAL A 54 19.24 11.50 -9.34
N LEU A 55 19.15 10.93 -8.14
CA LEU A 55 20.17 10.03 -7.59
C LEU A 55 20.00 8.60 -8.12
N ARG A 56 18.76 8.10 -8.10
CA ARG A 56 18.40 6.74 -8.52
C ARG A 56 17.01 6.77 -9.13
N ASP A 57 16.78 5.90 -10.10
CA ASP A 57 15.48 5.64 -10.68
C ASP A 57 15.21 4.14 -10.81
N ARG A 58 13.94 3.76 -10.70
CA ARG A 58 13.48 2.40 -11.03
C ARG A 58 12.06 2.42 -11.54
N GLU A 59 11.71 1.40 -12.31
CA GLU A 59 10.34 1.20 -12.75
C GLU A 59 9.54 0.43 -11.71
N ILE A 60 8.31 0.89 -11.47
CA ILE A 60 7.33 0.29 -10.57
C ILE A 60 5.99 0.11 -11.28
N ALA A 61 5.23 -0.93 -10.92
CA ALA A 61 3.88 -1.16 -11.40
C ALA A 61 2.87 -0.92 -10.28
N LEU A 62 1.85 -0.10 -10.52
CA LEU A 62 0.79 0.19 -9.56
C LEU A 62 -0.18 -0.98 -9.39
N ASP A 63 -0.63 -1.21 -8.16
CA ASP A 63 -1.85 -1.97 -7.89
C ASP A 63 -3.06 -1.06 -8.17
N LEU A 64 -3.68 -1.24 -9.33
CA LEU A 64 -4.81 -0.43 -9.77
C LEU A 64 -6.06 -0.60 -8.89
N MET A 65 -6.25 -1.77 -8.29
CA MET A 65 -7.38 -2.01 -7.39
C MET A 65 -7.17 -1.26 -6.08
N LEU A 66 -5.94 -1.27 -5.54
CA LEU A 66 -5.59 -0.52 -4.34
C LEU A 66 -5.64 0.99 -4.58
N LEU A 67 -5.26 1.43 -5.79
CA LEU A 67 -5.38 2.82 -6.22
C LEU A 67 -6.84 3.30 -6.22
N GLN A 68 -7.78 2.46 -6.70
CA GLN A 68 -9.20 2.78 -6.65
C GLN A 68 -9.72 2.91 -5.21
N VAL A 69 -9.29 2.02 -4.31
CA VAL A 69 -9.63 2.08 -2.89
C VAL A 69 -9.10 3.37 -2.25
N LEU A 70 -7.87 3.79 -2.58
CA LEU A 70 -7.30 5.05 -2.10
C LEU A 70 -8.02 6.30 -2.62
N LYS A 71 -8.55 6.22 -3.85
CA LYS A 71 -9.30 7.32 -4.50
C LYS A 71 -10.65 7.55 -3.83
N ASP A 72 -11.29 6.49 -3.36
CA ASP A 72 -12.60 6.55 -2.72
C ASP A 72 -12.50 7.09 -1.28
N ALA A 73 -12.83 8.37 -1.11
CA ALA A 73 -12.85 9.02 0.20
C ALA A 73 -13.82 8.36 1.19
N GLY A 74 -14.85 7.66 0.70
CA GLY A 74 -15.83 6.93 1.49
C GLY A 74 -15.41 5.51 1.89
N ALA A 75 -14.37 4.93 1.27
CA ALA A 75 -13.92 3.56 1.49
C ALA A 75 -13.15 3.34 2.82
N ARG A 76 -13.46 4.10 3.86
CA ARG A 76 -12.82 3.98 5.18
C ARG A 76 -13.51 2.89 6.01
N PRO A 77 -12.74 2.06 6.75
CA PRO A 77 -11.28 2.11 6.93
C PRO A 77 -10.52 1.53 5.73
N HIS A 78 -9.45 2.22 5.31
CA HIS A 78 -8.56 1.68 4.28
C HIS A 78 -7.85 0.41 4.79
N PRO A 79 -7.54 -0.56 3.91
CA PRO A 79 -6.65 -1.65 4.27
C PRO A 79 -5.28 -1.10 4.68
N ARG A 80 -4.46 -1.94 5.30
CA ARG A 80 -3.06 -1.60 5.55
C ARG A 80 -2.33 -1.53 4.22
N ILE A 81 -1.84 -0.35 3.87
CA ILE A 81 -1.18 -0.09 2.58
C ILE A 81 0.29 0.20 2.83
N THR A 82 1.17 -0.44 2.07
CA THR A 82 2.61 -0.21 2.11
C THR A 82 3.14 0.27 0.77
N ILE A 83 4.31 0.89 0.80
CA ILE A 83 5.11 1.19 -0.40
C ILE A 83 6.53 0.70 -0.21
N ASP A 84 7.17 0.23 -1.28
CA ASP A 84 8.61 0.01 -1.30
C ASP A 84 9.32 1.22 -1.89
N LEU A 85 10.42 1.63 -1.23
CA LEU A 85 11.37 2.64 -1.71
C LEU A 85 12.72 1.98 -2.02
N PHE A 86 13.77 2.77 -2.21
CA PHE A 86 15.10 2.27 -2.60
C PHE A 86 15.89 1.60 -1.46
N ASP A 87 15.41 1.71 -0.23
CA ASP A 87 15.99 1.10 0.97
C ASP A 87 15.57 -0.38 1.17
N ARG A 88 14.69 -0.90 0.30
CA ARG A 88 14.11 -2.26 0.34
C ARG A 88 13.25 -2.52 1.58
N THR A 89 12.76 -1.46 2.22
CA THR A 89 11.80 -1.57 3.33
C THR A 89 10.37 -1.33 2.80
N ASN A 90 9.39 -2.02 3.39
CA ASN A 90 7.98 -1.72 3.16
C ASN A 90 7.51 -0.68 4.20
N HIS A 91 7.25 0.54 3.76
CA HIS A 91 6.77 1.61 4.62
C HIS A 91 5.24 1.62 4.63
N GLU A 92 4.63 1.43 5.80
CA GLU A 92 3.18 1.48 5.95
C GLU A 92 2.68 2.92 5.96
N LEU A 93 1.69 3.22 5.12
CA LEU A 93 1.07 4.53 4.99
C LEU A 93 0.06 4.74 6.13
N ASP A 94 0.06 5.96 6.67
CA ASP A 94 -0.98 6.49 7.53
C ASP A 94 -1.75 7.58 6.77
N ILE A 95 -2.91 7.19 6.21
CA ILE A 95 -3.70 8.06 5.34
C ILE A 95 -4.54 8.99 6.20
N MET A 96 -4.13 10.26 6.26
CA MET A 96 -4.84 11.27 7.02
C MET A 96 -6.05 11.82 6.25
N SER A 97 -5.86 12.15 4.97
CA SER A 97 -6.87 12.81 4.15
C SER A 97 -6.93 12.25 2.73
N THR A 98 -8.15 12.05 2.24
CA THR A 98 -8.45 11.76 0.84
C THR A 98 -9.49 12.79 0.40
N VAL A 99 -9.14 13.65 -0.55
CA VAL A 99 -10.04 14.67 -1.08
C VAL A 99 -10.33 14.35 -2.54
N SER A 100 -11.54 13.87 -2.82
CA SER A 100 -12.01 13.71 -4.20
C SER A 100 -12.26 15.09 -4.79
N ARG A 101 -11.51 15.44 -5.85
CA ARG A 101 -11.67 16.70 -6.60
C ARG A 101 -12.71 16.56 -7.70
N SER A 102 -12.81 15.37 -8.29
CA SER A 102 -13.77 15.01 -9.34
C SER A 102 -14.11 13.52 -9.21
N ASN A 103 -14.93 12.99 -10.12
CA ASN A 103 -15.21 11.56 -10.17
C ASN A 103 -13.97 10.70 -10.46
N ASP A 104 -12.92 11.30 -11.04
CA ASP A 104 -11.73 10.57 -11.45
C ASP A 104 -10.43 11.04 -10.81
N THR A 105 -10.45 12.18 -10.10
CA THR A 105 -9.25 12.76 -9.48
C THR A 105 -9.40 12.85 -7.97
N ALA A 106 -8.40 12.37 -7.24
CA ALA A 106 -8.30 12.54 -5.79
C ALA A 106 -6.89 12.98 -5.36
N VAL A 107 -6.84 13.72 -4.26
CA VAL A 107 -5.59 14.08 -3.58
C VAL A 107 -5.56 13.34 -2.24
N ILE A 108 -4.56 12.49 -2.06
CA ILE A 108 -4.32 11.71 -0.86
C ILE A 108 -3.10 12.26 -0.13
N ARG A 109 -3.25 12.52 1.16
CA ARG A 109 -2.19 13.06 2.02
C ARG A 109 -2.09 12.24 3.29
N GLY A 110 -0.86 12.04 3.75
CA GLY A 110 -0.63 11.29 4.96
C GLY A 110 0.82 11.30 5.39
N THR A 111 1.08 10.48 6.40
CA THR A 111 2.41 10.24 6.98
C THR A 111 2.72 8.76 6.94
N PHE A 112 3.86 8.36 7.47
CA PHE A 112 4.19 6.95 7.62
C PHE A 112 3.96 6.48 9.05
N LYS A 113 3.51 5.23 9.20
CA LYS A 113 3.49 4.59 10.51
C LYS A 113 4.92 4.30 10.99
N PRO A 114 5.16 4.30 12.32
CA PRO A 114 6.46 3.94 12.88
C PRO A 114 6.94 2.56 12.38
N PRO A 115 8.25 2.36 12.15
CA PRO A 115 9.36 3.26 12.54
C PRO A 115 9.64 4.38 11.53
N SER A 116 8.95 4.40 10.40
CA SER A 116 9.20 5.35 9.31
C SER A 116 8.70 6.74 9.70
N LYS A 117 9.43 7.79 9.30
CA LYS A 117 9.07 9.18 9.57
C LYS A 117 9.14 10.00 8.29
N GLY A 118 8.05 10.69 8.00
CA GLY A 118 7.91 11.46 6.77
C GLY A 118 6.45 11.68 6.42
N ASP A 119 6.25 12.32 5.28
CA ASP A 119 4.95 12.62 4.71
C ASP A 119 4.91 12.29 3.23
N PHE A 120 3.69 12.13 2.73
CA PHE A 120 3.45 11.90 1.32
C PHE A 120 2.23 12.68 0.84
N ASN A 121 2.27 13.02 -0.43
CA ASN A 121 1.17 13.63 -1.17
C ASN A 121 1.04 12.95 -2.52
N PHE A 122 -0.08 12.28 -2.75
CA PHE A 122 -0.40 11.59 -3.98
C PHE A 122 -1.57 12.29 -4.66
N VAL A 123 -1.39 12.59 -5.95
CA VAL A 123 -2.45 13.01 -6.85
C VAL A 123 -2.74 11.83 -7.76
N VAL A 124 -3.97 11.33 -7.67
CA VAL A 124 -4.46 10.20 -8.46
C VAL A 124 -5.46 10.73 -9.48
N SER A 125 -5.31 10.34 -10.75
CA SER A 125 -6.27 10.64 -11.82
C SER A 125 -6.46 9.42 -12.72
N GLY A 126 -7.61 8.76 -12.66
CA GLY A 126 -7.79 7.48 -13.35
C GLY A 126 -6.81 6.43 -12.83
N ASN A 127 -5.95 5.93 -13.71
CA ASN A 127 -4.88 4.97 -13.39
C ASN A 127 -3.51 5.65 -13.19
N LEU A 128 -3.46 6.98 -13.20
CA LEU A 128 -2.26 7.78 -12.99
C LEU A 128 -2.07 8.05 -11.50
N LEU A 129 -0.83 7.92 -11.01
CA LEU A 129 -0.41 8.39 -9.70
C LEU A 129 0.84 9.25 -9.85
N ILE A 130 0.73 10.51 -9.44
CA ILE A 130 1.84 11.44 -9.27
C ILE A 130 2.03 11.65 -7.78
N GLY A 131 3.16 11.20 -7.26
CA GLY A 131 3.45 11.21 -5.85
C GLY A 131 4.69 12.02 -5.52
N THR A 132 4.63 12.72 -4.41
CA THR A 132 5.80 13.29 -3.72
C THR A 132 5.87 12.69 -2.33
N ILE A 133 7.04 12.21 -1.94
CA ILE A 133 7.27 11.54 -0.66
C ILE A 133 8.52 12.15 -0.05
N GLN A 134 8.37 12.73 1.14
CA GLN A 134 9.49 13.18 1.95
C GLN A 134 9.72 12.16 3.07
N MET A 135 10.92 11.59 3.14
CA MET A 135 11.29 10.65 4.19
C MET A 135 12.69 10.97 4.69
N GLY A 136 12.77 11.47 5.92
CA GLY A 136 14.01 12.03 6.45
C GLY A 136 14.55 13.16 5.57
N ASP A 137 15.78 13.01 5.11
CA ASP A 137 16.53 13.88 4.19
C ASP A 137 16.29 13.55 2.71
N ARG A 138 15.49 12.52 2.40
CA ARG A 138 15.26 12.03 1.04
C ARG A 138 13.92 12.48 0.50
N LEU A 139 13.96 12.94 -0.75
CA LEU A 139 12.78 13.28 -1.54
C LEU A 139 12.60 12.23 -2.63
N TYR A 140 11.41 11.65 -2.73
CA TYR A 140 11.05 10.76 -3.81
C TYR A 140 9.88 11.33 -4.61
N LYS A 141 9.91 11.08 -5.92
CA LYS A 141 8.81 11.41 -6.83
C LYS A 141 8.42 10.22 -7.68
N THR A 142 7.16 10.12 -8.04
CA THR A 142 6.72 9.20 -9.09
C THR A 142 6.43 9.96 -10.37
N GLU A 143 6.92 9.44 -11.49
CA GLU A 143 6.63 9.95 -12.83
C GLU A 143 5.93 8.88 -13.63
N HIS A 144 4.97 9.27 -14.45
CA HIS A 144 4.25 8.32 -15.29
C HIS A 144 5.03 7.93 -16.53
N ILE A 145 4.98 6.64 -16.85
CA ILE A 145 5.49 6.11 -18.11
C ILE A 145 4.29 5.80 -19.01
N ALA A 146 3.63 4.66 -18.79
CA ALA A 146 2.43 4.19 -19.50
C ALA A 146 1.81 2.95 -18.81
N ASN A 147 0.53 2.66 -19.06
CA ASN A 147 -0.11 1.38 -18.70
C ASN A 147 -0.01 1.01 -17.20
N GLY A 148 -0.15 1.99 -16.29
CA GLY A 148 -0.02 1.75 -14.85
C GLY A 148 1.42 1.54 -14.35
N ARG A 149 2.41 1.70 -15.25
CA ARG A 149 3.83 1.74 -14.89
C ARG A 149 4.24 3.17 -14.60
N LEU A 150 4.99 3.32 -13.51
CA LEU A 150 5.59 4.57 -13.09
C LEU A 150 7.11 4.40 -12.98
N ARG A 151 7.81 5.52 -12.97
CA ARG A 151 9.18 5.61 -12.53
C ARG A 151 9.21 6.20 -11.13
N LEU A 152 9.77 5.46 -10.18
CA LEU A 152 10.12 6.00 -8.87
C LEU A 152 11.50 6.65 -8.98
N LEU A 153 11.60 7.90 -8.55
CA LEU A 153 12.81 8.69 -8.54
C LEU A 153 13.20 9.00 -7.10
N GLU A 154 14.47 8.80 -6.76
CA GLU A 154 15.07 9.43 -5.58
C GLU A 154 15.82 10.68 -6.02
N ILE A 155 15.52 11.78 -5.36
CA ILE A 155 15.97 13.12 -5.71
C ILE A 155 16.87 13.66 -4.60
N ASN A 156 17.95 14.34 -5.00
CA ASN A 156 18.70 15.19 -4.09
C ASN A 156 18.01 16.57 -4.01
N PRO A 157 17.39 16.94 -2.87
CA PRO A 157 16.67 18.20 -2.74
C PRO A 157 17.58 19.42 -2.89
N GLU A 158 18.87 19.33 -2.55
CA GLU A 158 19.83 20.45 -2.66
C GLU A 158 20.18 20.80 -4.10
N LYS A 159 19.97 19.88 -5.04
CA LYS A 159 20.26 20.04 -6.46
C LYS A 159 19.01 20.32 -7.28
N LEU A 160 17.85 20.40 -6.63
CA LEU A 160 16.60 20.69 -7.32
C LEU A 160 16.64 22.13 -7.85
N PRO A 161 16.36 22.37 -9.14
CA PRO A 161 16.19 23.73 -9.63
C PRO A 161 15.02 24.40 -8.90
N PRO A 162 15.06 25.73 -8.67
CA PRO A 162 13.93 26.47 -8.15
C PRO A 162 12.75 26.40 -9.15
N ASP A 163 11.53 26.32 -8.62
CA ASP A 163 10.27 26.33 -9.39
C ASP A 163 9.97 27.70 -10.02
#